data_AF-A0A4S2ECE0-F1
#
_entry.id   AF-A0A4S2ECE0-F1
#
_cell.length_a   1.000
_cell.length_b   1.000
_cell.length_c   1.000
_cell.angle_alpha   90.00
_cell.angle_beta   90.00
_cell.angle_gamma   90.00
#
_symmetry.space_group_name_H-M   'P 1'
#
loop_
_entity.id
_entity.type
_entity.pdbx_description
1 polymer ?
#
loop_
_entity_poly.entity_id
_entity_poly.type
_entity_poly.pdbx_seq_one_letter_code
_entity_poly.pdbx_strand_id
1 'polypeptide(L)'
;MQGKPKFAVKHNRRKENLSLYLIDKPRTPAERQQNKETLELATKIRAEREQEFKESMLGYRLKKDRTVNFLDYFQAYINSYTKKDIRMVQIALS
;
A
#
# COMPACT_ATOMS: atom_id res chain seq x y z
N MET A 1 -41.52 -3.59 27.87
CA MET A 1 -40.11 -3.99 28.05
C MET A 1 -39.68 -4.78 26.82
N GLN A 2 -38.71 -4.31 26.03
CA GLN A 2 -38.25 -5.05 24.85
C GLN A 2 -37.59 -6.36 25.30
N GLY A 3 -38.14 -7.49 24.85
CA GLY A 3 -37.68 -8.84 25.18
C GLY A 3 -36.29 -9.16 24.61
N LYS A 4 -35.61 -10.14 25.22
CA LYS A 4 -34.25 -10.55 24.85
C LYS A 4 -34.20 -11.05 23.40
N PRO A 5 -33.20 -10.63 22.58
CA PRO A 5 -33.10 -11.07 21.19
C PRO A 5 -32.85 -12.59 21.10
N LYS A 6 -33.53 -13.25 20.14
CA LYS A 6 -33.49 -14.71 19.91
C LYS A 6 -32.14 -15.26 19.43
N PHE A 7 -31.23 -14.40 18.97
CA PHE A 7 -29.95 -14.81 18.40
C PHE A 7 -28.79 -13.98 18.98
N ALA A 8 -27.68 -14.65 19.26
CA ALA A 8 -26.44 -14.01 19.67
C ALA A 8 -25.57 -13.72 18.43
N VAL A 9 -25.29 -12.44 18.17
CA VAL A 9 -24.36 -12.04 17.11
C VAL A 9 -22.93 -12.36 17.57
N LYS A 10 -22.25 -13.28 16.87
CA LYS A 10 -20.84 -13.60 17.12
C LYS A 10 -19.93 -12.74 16.24
N HIS A 11 -19.20 -11.81 16.86
CA HIS A 11 -18.19 -11.00 16.15
C HIS A 11 -16.84 -11.74 16.09
N ASN A 12 -16.38 -12.08 14.89
CA ASN A 12 -15.03 -12.60 14.69
C ASN A 12 -14.03 -11.44 14.70
N ARG A 13 -13.28 -11.27 15.79
CA ARG A 13 -12.25 -10.25 15.94
C ARG A 13 -10.88 -10.90 15.89
N ARG A 14 -9.96 -10.35 15.09
CA ARG A 14 -8.54 -10.74 15.04
C ARG A 14 -7.69 -9.53 15.44
N LYS A 15 -6.58 -9.80 16.12
CA LYS A 15 -5.57 -8.78 16.47
C LYS A 15 -4.21 -9.30 16.01
N GLU A 16 -3.40 -8.40 15.50
CA GLU A 16 -2.01 -8.67 15.11
C GLU A 16 -1.11 -7.78 15.94
N ASN A 17 -0.03 -8.34 16.48
CA ASN A 17 0.95 -7.59 17.26
C ASN A 17 2.10 -7.20 16.33
N LEU A 18 2.41 -5.91 16.27
CA LEU A 18 3.65 -5.45 15.66
C LEU A 18 4.77 -5.61 16.70
N SER A 19 5.80 -6.38 16.37
CA SER A 19 7.01 -6.53 17.20
C SER A 19 7.92 -5.27 17.16
N LEU A 20 7.30 -4.09 17.22
CA LEU A 20 7.94 -2.79 17.26
C LEU A 20 7.95 -2.30 18.70
N TYR A 21 9.11 -1.86 19.18
CA TYR A 21 9.29 -1.42 20.57
C TYR A 21 9.68 0.05 20.61
N LEU A 22 9.20 0.75 21.63
CA LEU A 22 9.54 2.13 21.91
C LEU A 22 10.41 2.21 23.16
N ILE A 23 11.28 3.20 23.20
CA ILE A 23 12.02 3.57 24.40
C ILE A 23 11.05 4.35 25.30
N ASP A 24 10.76 3.85 26.50
CA ASP A 24 9.77 4.42 27.43
C ASP A 24 10.10 5.87 27.84
N LYS A 25 11.38 6.16 28.09
CA LYS A 25 11.85 7.48 28.55
C LYS A 25 13.03 7.98 27.70
N PRO A 26 12.78 8.41 26.46
CA PRO A 26 13.84 8.86 25.57
C PRO A 26 14.39 10.20 26.08
N ARG A 27 15.67 10.24 26.44
CA ARG A 27 16.34 11.43 26.99
C ARG A 27 17.13 12.17 25.91
N THR A 28 17.67 11.44 24.94
CA THR A 28 18.47 12.03 23.87
C THR A 28 17.59 12.44 22.67
N PRO A 29 18.00 13.43 21.87
CA PRO A 29 17.30 13.76 20.62
C PRO A 29 17.23 12.56 19.65
N ALA A 30 18.28 11.73 19.60
CA ALA A 30 18.34 10.55 18.75
C ALA A 30 17.29 9.49 19.13
N GLU A 31 17.13 9.19 20.43
CA GLU A 31 16.12 8.25 20.92
C GLU A 31 14.68 8.74 20.61
N ARG A 32 14.44 10.05 20.75
CA ARG A 32 13.15 10.65 20.39
C ARG A 32 12.87 10.51 18.89
N GLN A 33 13.88 10.73 18.06
CA GLN A 33 13.79 10.56 16.61
C GLN A 33 13.52 9.10 16.23
N GLN A 34 14.23 8.14 16.85
CA GLN A 34 14.00 6.70 16.64
C GLN A 34 12.57 6.28 17.00
N ASN A 35 12.05 6.74 18.15
CA ASN A 35 10.66 6.47 18.54
C ASN A 35 9.66 7.06 17.53
N LYS A 36 9.93 8.28 17.05
CA LYS A 36 9.10 8.93 16.03
C LYS A 36 9.06 8.12 14.74
N GLU A 37 10.22 7.70 14.23
CA GLU A 37 10.33 6.85 13.03
C GLU A 37 9.64 5.49 13.23
N THR A 38 9.76 4.90 14.41
CA THR A 38 9.11 3.63 14.75
C THR A 38 7.60 3.76 14.75
N LEU A 39 7.05 4.86 15.27
CA LEU A 39 5.61 5.16 15.24
C LEU A 39 5.09 5.43 13.81
N GLU A 40 5.86 6.16 13.00
CA GLU A 40 5.56 6.38 11.60
C GLU A 40 5.53 5.06 10.81
N LEU A 41 6.50 4.18 11.06
CA LEU A 41 6.53 2.83 10.48
C LEU A 41 5.33 2.00 10.92
N ALA A 42 5.00 1.98 12.21
CA ALA A 42 3.83 1.28 12.73
C ALA A 42 2.53 1.76 12.06
N THR A 43 2.40 3.07 11.85
CA THR A 43 1.24 3.67 11.18
C THR A 43 1.15 3.23 9.71
N LYS A 44 2.28 3.18 9.00
CA LYS A 44 2.33 2.68 7.61
C LYS A 44 1.93 1.22 7.51
N ILE A 45 2.47 0.35 8.39
CA ILE A 45 2.12 -1.08 8.38
C ILE A 45 0.64 -1.27 8.70
N ARG A 46 0.12 -0.51 9.68
CA ARG A 46 -1.32 -0.56 10.02
C ARG A 46 -2.18 -0.20 8.81
N ALA A 47 -1.84 0.87 8.09
CA ALA A 47 -2.57 1.30 6.91
C ALA A 47 -2.54 0.23 5.79
N GLU A 48 -1.38 -0.39 5.55
CA GLU A 48 -1.25 -1.45 4.54
C GLU A 48 -2.11 -2.67 4.89
N ARG A 49 -2.04 -3.14 6.15
CA ARG A 49 -2.85 -4.27 6.63
C ARG A 49 -4.35 -3.98 6.60
N GLU A 50 -4.75 -2.75 6.95
CA GLU A 50 -6.14 -2.31 6.81
C GLU A 50 -6.61 -2.35 5.36
N GLN A 51 -5.75 -2.00 4.40
CA GLN A 51 -6.07 -2.09 2.98
C GLN A 51 -6.16 -3.54 2.49
N GLU A 52 -5.20 -4.40 2.87
CA GLU A 52 -5.24 -5.85 2.56
C GLU A 52 -6.51 -6.50 3.11
N PHE A 53 -6.92 -6.14 4.33
CA PHE A 53 -8.15 -6.65 4.92
C PHE A 53 -9.40 -6.20 4.17
N LYS A 54 -9.46 -4.92 3.75
CA LYS A 54 -10.56 -4.39 2.92
C LYS A 54 -10.62 -5.05 1.54
N GLU A 55 -9.46 -5.32 0.93
CA GLU A 55 -9.37 -6.07 -0.32
C GLU A 55 -9.88 -7.50 -0.14
N SER A 56 -9.44 -8.22 0.89
CA SER A 56 -9.89 -9.59 1.16
C SER A 56 -11.38 -9.68 1.48
N MET A 57 -11.96 -8.68 2.16
CA MET A 57 -13.37 -8.69 2.57
C MET A 57 -14.33 -8.16 1.50
N LEU A 58 -13.93 -7.13 0.75
CA LEU A 58 -14.81 -6.39 -0.16
C LEU A 58 -14.32 -6.38 -1.62
N GLY A 59 -13.13 -6.91 -1.90
CA GLY A 59 -12.50 -6.87 -3.23
C GLY A 59 -11.88 -5.52 -3.61
N TYR A 60 -11.89 -4.54 -2.71
CA TYR A 60 -11.36 -3.20 -2.95
C TYR A 60 -9.95 -3.04 -2.38
N ARG A 61 -8.93 -3.07 -3.24
CA ARG A 61 -7.61 -2.47 -2.95
C ARG A 61 -7.58 -1.08 -3.55
N LEU A 62 -7.04 -0.09 -2.84
CA LEU A 62 -6.57 1.12 -3.51
C LEU A 62 -5.37 0.69 -4.36
N LYS A 63 -5.64 0.24 -5.59
CA LYS A 63 -4.57 -0.11 -6.52
C LYS A 63 -3.74 1.14 -6.68
N LYS A 64 -2.47 1.06 -6.30
CA LYS A 64 -1.50 2.03 -6.80
C LYS A 64 -1.31 1.66 -8.26
N ASP A 65 -2.28 2.05 -9.09
CA ASP A 65 -2.15 1.99 -10.52
C ASP A 65 -0.86 2.78 -10.78
N ARG A 66 0.23 2.07 -11.05
CA ARG A 66 1.33 2.71 -11.76
C ARG A 66 0.73 3.00 -13.11
N THR A 67 0.16 4.19 -13.25
CA THR A 67 -0.26 4.80 -14.50
C THR A 67 1.01 5.03 -15.29
N VAL A 68 1.61 3.95 -15.79
CA VAL A 68 2.64 4.04 -16.81
C VAL A 68 1.87 4.46 -18.05
N ASN A 69 1.98 5.72 -18.41
CA ASN A 69 1.41 6.22 -19.65
C ASN A 69 2.01 5.37 -20.78
N PHE A 70 1.16 4.64 -21.49
CA PHE A 70 1.59 3.75 -22.55
C PHE A 70 2.40 4.50 -23.61
N LEU A 71 2.02 5.75 -23.90
CA LEU A 71 2.75 6.60 -24.85
C LEU A 71 4.15 6.96 -24.35
N ASP A 72 4.31 7.30 -23.06
CA ASP A 72 5.64 7.61 -22.50
C ASP A 72 6.54 6.37 -22.50
N TYR A 73 5.97 5.21 -22.18
CA TYR A 73 6.65 3.93 -22.26
C TYR A 73 7.08 3.59 -23.69
N PHE A 74 6.15 3.73 -24.66
CA PHE A 74 6.41 3.38 -26.05
C PHE A 74 7.36 4.38 -26.73
N GLN A 75 7.30 5.65 -26.35
CA GLN A 75 8.24 6.66 -26.82
C GLN A 75 9.66 6.42 -26.26
N ALA A 76 9.78 6.08 -24.97
CA ALA A 76 11.06 5.67 -24.39
C ALA A 76 11.63 4.44 -25.10
N TYR A 77 10.76 3.49 -25.45
CA TYR A 77 11.13 2.31 -26.24
C TYR A 77 11.65 2.69 -27.63
N ILE A 78 10.94 3.53 -28.38
CA ILE A 78 11.37 4.04 -29.69
C ILE A 78 12.73 4.75 -29.59
N ASN A 79 12.93 5.59 -28.58
CA ASN A 79 14.16 6.37 -28.41
C ASN A 79 15.40 5.48 -28.17
N SER A 80 15.20 4.31 -27.54
CA SER A 80 16.25 3.32 -27.30
C SER A 80 16.40 2.28 -28.41
N TYR A 81 15.58 2.37 -29.48
CA TYR A 81 15.51 1.36 -30.52
C TYR A 81 16.68 1.47 -31.50
N THR A 82 17.43 0.39 -31.70
CA THR A 82 18.66 0.37 -32.50
C THR A 82 18.52 -0.32 -33.86
N LYS A 83 17.37 -0.93 -34.14
CA LYS A 83 17.17 -1.72 -35.36
C LYS A 83 16.73 -0.83 -36.53
N LYS A 84 17.05 -1.28 -37.75
CA LYS A 84 16.88 -0.51 -39.00
C LYS A 84 15.41 -0.28 -39.39
N ASP A 85 14.48 -1.02 -38.80
CA ASP A 85 13.03 -0.92 -38.98
C ASP A 85 12.36 0.09 -38.03
N ILE A 86 13.14 0.97 -37.37
CA ILE A 86 12.64 1.99 -36.44
C ILE A 86 11.48 2.82 -37.01
N ARG A 87 11.48 3.08 -38.31
CA ARG A 87 10.41 3.82 -39.00
C ARG A 87 9.06 3.10 -38.93
N MET A 88 9.04 1.77 -39.00
CA MET A 88 7.80 0.99 -38.90
C MET A 88 7.23 1.03 -37.47
N VAL A 89 8.09 0.98 -36.46
CA VAL A 89 7.71 1.06 -35.04
C VAL A 89 7.21 2.46 -34.68
N GLN A 90 7.83 3.51 -35.24
CA GLN A 90 7.38 4.89 -35.09
C GLN A 90 6.00 5.13 -35.72
N ILE A 91 5.76 4.58 -36.92
CA ILE A 91 4.46 4.67 -37.59
C ILE A 91 3.36 3.97 -36.77
N ALA A 92 3.68 2.86 -36.09
CA ALA A 92 2.71 2.15 -35.25
C ALA A 92 2.27 2.91 -33.99
N LEU A 93 2.98 3.98 -33.61
CA LEU A 93 2.57 4.89 -32.53
C LEU A 93 1.61 5.99 -33.03
N SER A 94 1.57 6.25 -34.34
CA SER A 94 0.78 7.32 -34.98
C SER A 94 -0.62 6.83 -35.34
#